data_AF-A0A2A4GEG0-F1
#
_entry.id   AF-A0A2A4GEG0-F1
#
_cell.length_a   1.000
_cell.length_b   1.000
_cell.length_c   1.000
_cell.angle_alpha   90.00
_cell.angle_beta   90.00
_cell.angle_gamma   90.00
#
_symmetry.space_group_name_H-M   'P 1'
#
loop_
_entity.id
_entity.type
_entity.pdbx_description
1 polymer ?
#
loop_
_entity_poly.entity_id
_entity_poly.type
_entity_poly.pdbx_seq_one_letter_code
_entity_poly.pdbx_strand_id
1 'polypeptide(L)'
;MLGTQKKNLQMKFTMFQYELGPKKLSVTEMAFWGGLVFQLLLLLAPISAEKYLNIKTNGDSILFLYFIGLIPLVFSYIYQYYEYENINTQKRGHIEFDETGITLDYNLQIPYLSISHFRIDWERYYGQKINKRPFGGPYPKYSLGVKNKLRFRSNDQEYEFHFKLEDETHLHQFQRFLLELVTTDKLYHLPPKNQIGLISDKFKHLSQFKYFVIKLIEENRIDCTTGLLLHGYKTDKEAELLRKKHCQGK
;
A
#
# COMPACT_ATOMS: atom_id res chain seq x y z
N MET A 1 -28.85 -10.56 36.72
CA MET A 1 -27.93 -9.42 36.50
C MET A 1 -26.64 -9.96 35.89
N LEU A 2 -26.57 -10.04 34.57
CA LEU A 2 -25.35 -10.45 33.85
C LEU A 2 -24.67 -9.17 33.40
N GLY A 3 -23.69 -8.73 34.19
CA GLY A 3 -22.83 -7.61 33.85
C GLY A 3 -21.97 -7.99 32.65
N THR A 4 -22.30 -7.45 31.49
CA THR A 4 -21.40 -7.40 30.35
C THR A 4 -20.18 -6.58 30.75
N GLN A 5 -19.09 -7.24 31.14
CA GLN A 5 -17.77 -6.63 31.15
C GLN A 5 -17.49 -6.15 29.73
N LYS A 6 -17.70 -4.86 29.51
CA LYS A 6 -17.21 -4.15 28.33
C LYS A 6 -15.69 -4.19 28.46
N LYS A 7 -15.08 -5.22 27.87
CA LYS A 7 -13.63 -5.33 27.73
C LYS A 7 -13.21 -4.05 27.01
N ASN A 8 -12.62 -3.10 27.76
CA ASN A 8 -11.97 -1.94 27.16
C ASN A 8 -10.93 -2.51 26.23
N LEU A 9 -11.24 -2.55 24.93
CA LEU A 9 -10.30 -2.94 23.91
C LEU A 9 -9.27 -1.81 23.91
N GLN A 10 -8.14 -2.05 24.57
CA GLN A 10 -7.06 -1.10 24.60
C GLN A 10 -6.64 -0.87 23.15
N MET A 11 -6.77 0.37 22.69
CA MET A 11 -6.50 0.73 21.30
C MET A 11 -5.00 0.64 21.08
N LYS A 12 -4.52 -0.51 20.56
CA LYS A 12 -3.10 -0.77 20.31
C LYS A 12 -2.90 -1.42 18.95
N PHE A 13 -1.94 -0.89 18.18
CA PHE A 13 -1.55 -1.45 16.90
C PHE A 13 -0.03 -1.39 16.74
N THR A 14 0.59 -2.50 16.35
CA THR A 14 2.05 -2.60 16.25
C THR A 14 2.45 -3.02 14.85
N MET A 15 3.51 -2.42 14.32
CA MET A 15 4.11 -2.80 13.04
C MET A 15 5.63 -2.63 13.08
N PHE A 16 6.32 -3.25 12.12
CA PHE A 16 7.76 -3.08 11.97
C PHE A 16 8.08 -2.06 10.89
N GLN A 17 9.16 -1.31 11.14
CA GLN A 17 9.78 -0.41 10.18
C GLN A 17 10.72 -1.20 9.28
N TYR A 18 10.67 -0.91 7.99
CA TYR A 18 11.56 -1.49 7.00
C TYR A 18 12.34 -0.40 6.30
N GLU A 19 13.60 -0.69 5.98
CA GLU A 19 14.34 0.03 4.96
C GLU A 19 14.28 -0.76 3.66
N LEU A 20 14.00 -0.06 2.56
CA LEU A 20 14.00 -0.63 1.23
C LEU A 20 15.36 -0.35 0.57
N GLY A 21 16.09 -1.41 0.26
CA GLY A 21 17.27 -1.33 -0.58
C GLY A 21 16.92 -1.21 -2.07
N PRO A 22 17.92 -1.17 -2.95
CA PRO A 22 17.70 -1.10 -4.39
C PRO A 22 16.90 -2.32 -4.88
N LYS A 23 15.98 -2.08 -5.82
CA LYS A 23 15.28 -3.16 -6.53
C LYS A 23 16.32 -4.00 -7.27
N LYS A 24 16.30 -5.31 -7.05
CA LYS A 24 17.12 -6.26 -7.81
C LYS A 24 16.33 -6.76 -9.00
N LEU A 25 17.05 -7.17 -10.05
CA LEU A 25 16.44 -7.86 -11.17
C LEU A 25 15.79 -9.16 -10.66
N SER A 26 14.56 -9.41 -11.06
CA SER A 26 13.87 -10.65 -10.70
C SER A 26 14.39 -11.84 -11.51
N VAL A 27 14.15 -13.07 -11.06
CA VAL A 27 14.49 -14.29 -11.80
C VAL A 27 13.78 -14.30 -13.15
N THR A 28 12.52 -13.88 -13.18
CA THR A 28 11.77 -13.72 -14.43
C THR A 28 12.41 -12.67 -15.35
N GLU A 29 12.78 -11.50 -14.82
CA GLU A 29 13.44 -10.45 -15.60
C GLU A 29 14.80 -10.95 -16.14
N MET A 30 15.57 -11.67 -15.31
CA MET A 30 16.88 -12.24 -15.70
C MET A 30 16.72 -13.29 -16.80
N ALA A 31 15.77 -14.22 -16.64
CA ALA A 31 15.48 -15.24 -17.63
C ALA A 31 15.00 -14.65 -18.96
N PHE A 32 14.18 -13.60 -18.91
CA PHE A 32 13.70 -12.91 -20.11
C PHE A 32 14.82 -12.21 -20.85
N TRP A 33 15.57 -11.32 -20.19
CA TRP A 33 16.65 -10.56 -20.84
C TRP A 33 17.83 -11.45 -21.23
N GLY A 34 18.22 -12.39 -20.37
CA GLY A 34 19.23 -13.39 -20.70
C GLY A 34 18.82 -14.28 -21.86
N GLY A 35 17.54 -14.70 -21.89
CA GLY A 35 16.96 -15.44 -23.01
C GLY A 35 16.97 -14.67 -24.31
N LEU A 36 16.65 -13.36 -24.29
CA LEU A 36 16.71 -12.51 -25.48
C LEU A 36 18.14 -12.38 -26.03
N VAL A 37 19.12 -12.15 -25.14
CA VAL A 37 20.54 -12.08 -25.54
C VAL A 37 21.00 -13.42 -26.11
N PHE A 38 20.66 -14.53 -25.46
CA PHE A 38 20.98 -15.87 -25.92
C PHE A 38 20.37 -16.16 -27.30
N GLN A 39 19.11 -15.78 -27.52
CA GLN A 39 18.44 -15.92 -28.81
C GLN A 39 19.16 -15.15 -29.91
N LEU A 40 19.56 -13.91 -29.62
CA LEU A 40 20.29 -13.07 -30.56
C LEU A 40 21.64 -13.70 -30.94
N LEU A 41 22.38 -14.23 -29.95
CA LEU A 41 23.65 -14.91 -30.20
C LEU A 41 23.47 -16.16 -31.07
N LEU A 42 22.43 -16.96 -30.82
CA LEU A 42 22.12 -18.14 -31.63
C LEU A 42 21.77 -17.78 -33.08
N LEU A 43 21.08 -16.65 -33.31
CA LEU A 43 20.79 -16.15 -34.66
C LEU A 43 22.05 -15.66 -35.39
N LEU A 44 22.98 -15.03 -34.67
CA LEU A 44 24.20 -14.48 -35.25
C LEU A 44 25.32 -15.51 -35.45
N ALA A 45 25.30 -16.61 -34.68
CA ALA A 45 26.29 -17.68 -34.74
C ALA A 45 26.44 -18.32 -36.14
N PRO A 46 25.37 -18.79 -36.82
CA PRO A 46 25.50 -19.40 -38.14
C PRO A 46 25.99 -18.40 -39.21
N ILE A 47 25.53 -17.16 -39.16
CA ILE A 47 25.98 -16.07 -40.06
C ILE A 47 27.50 -15.87 -39.90
N SER A 48 27.98 -15.87 -38.65
CA SER A 48 29.39 -15.70 -38.34
C SER A 48 30.22 -16.92 -38.76
N ALA A 49 29.71 -18.13 -38.55
CA ALA A 49 30.38 -19.37 -38.92
C ALA A 49 30.54 -19.51 -40.45
N GLU A 50 29.51 -19.17 -41.22
CA GLU A 50 29.59 -19.18 -42.68
C GLU A 50 30.54 -18.10 -43.20
N LYS A 51 30.45 -16.88 -42.67
CA LYS A 51 31.24 -15.74 -43.16
C LYS A 51 32.73 -15.83 -42.82
N TYR A 52 33.08 -16.30 -41.61
CA TYR A 52 34.46 -16.23 -41.11
C TYR A 52 35.15 -17.60 -40.99
N LEU A 53 34.40 -18.69 -40.88
CA LEU A 53 34.96 -20.04 -40.70
C LEU A 53 34.74 -20.94 -41.93
N ASN A 54 34.01 -20.47 -42.95
CA ASN A 54 33.58 -21.26 -44.12
C ASN A 54 32.85 -22.58 -43.75
N ILE A 55 32.23 -22.63 -42.57
CA ILE A 55 31.44 -23.79 -42.12
C ILE A 55 30.02 -23.62 -42.65
N LYS A 56 29.62 -24.46 -43.61
CA LYS A 56 28.25 -24.46 -44.14
C LYS A 56 27.27 -24.95 -43.08
N THR A 57 26.27 -24.14 -42.75
CA THR A 57 25.28 -24.50 -41.73
C THR A 57 24.03 -25.11 -42.35
N ASN A 58 23.45 -26.12 -41.68
CA ASN A 58 22.18 -26.72 -42.10
C ASN A 58 21.01 -25.91 -41.49
N GLY A 59 20.04 -25.52 -42.32
CA GLY A 59 18.86 -24.76 -41.90
C GLY A 59 18.06 -25.44 -40.78
N ASP A 60 17.94 -26.77 -40.82
CA ASP A 60 17.21 -27.53 -39.80
C ASP A 60 17.89 -27.44 -38.43
N SER A 61 19.22 -27.47 -38.40
CA SER A 61 20.00 -27.33 -37.16
C SER A 61 19.88 -25.93 -36.56
N ILE A 62 19.83 -24.90 -37.40
CA ILE A 62 19.61 -23.51 -36.95
C ILE A 62 18.21 -23.36 -36.35
N LEU A 63 17.20 -23.93 -37.01
CA LEU A 63 15.81 -23.88 -36.55
C LEU A 63 15.63 -24.62 -35.22
N PHE A 64 16.28 -25.77 -35.04
CA PHE A 64 16.30 -26.49 -33.76
C PHE A 64 16.95 -25.67 -32.64
N LEU A 65 18.12 -25.05 -32.89
CA LEU A 65 18.78 -24.17 -31.91
C LEU A 65 17.92 -22.96 -31.56
N TYR A 66 17.23 -22.38 -32.55
CA TYR A 66 16.29 -21.28 -32.34
C TYR A 66 15.18 -21.67 -31.36
N PHE A 67 14.58 -22.87 -31.48
CA PHE A 67 13.55 -23.34 -30.56
C PHE A 67 14.09 -23.57 -29.14
N ILE A 68 15.33 -24.06 -29.01
CA ILE A 68 15.97 -24.20 -27.69
C ILE A 68 16.13 -22.84 -27.01
N GLY A 69 16.53 -21.81 -27.75
CA GLY A 69 16.70 -20.47 -27.18
C GLY A 69 15.38 -19.80 -26.75
N LEU A 70 14.21 -20.28 -27.22
CA LEU A 70 12.91 -19.82 -26.73
C LEU A 70 12.56 -20.33 -25.33
N ILE A 71 13.18 -21.42 -24.86
CA ILE A 71 12.90 -22.02 -23.55
C ILE A 71 13.00 -21.00 -22.40
N PRO A 72 14.08 -20.21 -22.23
CA PRO A 72 14.16 -19.21 -21.15
C PRO A 72 13.10 -18.11 -21.28
N LEU A 73 12.70 -17.75 -22.50
CA LEU A 73 11.63 -16.78 -22.73
C LEU A 73 10.28 -17.34 -22.27
N VAL A 74 9.92 -18.55 -22.70
CA VAL A 74 8.69 -19.22 -22.27
C VAL A 74 8.68 -19.42 -20.76
N PHE A 75 9.80 -19.89 -20.20
CA PHE A 75 9.97 -20.04 -18.76
C PHE A 75 9.71 -18.73 -18.01
N SER A 76 10.28 -17.61 -18.48
CA SER A 76 10.07 -16.30 -17.83
C SER A 76 8.59 -15.91 -17.77
N TYR A 77 7.82 -16.16 -18.84
CA TYR A 77 6.39 -15.87 -18.90
C TYR A 77 5.53 -16.78 -18.01
N ILE A 78 5.96 -18.02 -17.77
CA ILE A 78 5.27 -18.95 -16.87
C ILE A 78 5.64 -18.65 -15.42
N TYR A 79 6.93 -18.52 -15.13
CA TYR A 79 7.46 -18.37 -13.77
C TYR A 79 7.03 -17.06 -13.10
N GLN A 80 6.74 -16.01 -13.87
CA GLN A 80 6.30 -14.71 -13.33
C GLN A 80 5.08 -14.83 -12.39
N TYR A 81 4.20 -15.81 -12.63
CA TYR A 81 2.98 -16.04 -11.84
C TYR A 81 3.22 -16.71 -10.48
N TYR A 82 4.47 -17.05 -10.17
CA TYR A 82 4.91 -17.59 -8.89
C TYR A 82 5.89 -16.65 -8.18
N GLU A 83 6.31 -15.56 -8.83
CA GLU A 83 7.37 -14.70 -8.34
C GLU A 83 6.84 -13.51 -7.54
N TYR A 84 7.49 -13.26 -6.40
CA TYR A 84 7.32 -12.06 -5.58
C TYR A 84 8.30 -10.96 -5.99
N GLU A 85 7.98 -9.71 -5.66
CA GLU A 85 8.91 -8.59 -5.84
C GLU A 85 10.29 -8.90 -5.26
N ASN A 86 11.34 -8.66 -6.04
CA ASN A 86 12.71 -8.83 -5.58
C ASN A 86 13.27 -7.49 -5.06
N ILE A 87 12.96 -7.19 -3.80
CA ILE A 87 13.40 -5.96 -3.12
C ILE A 87 14.20 -6.37 -1.90
N ASN A 88 15.40 -5.83 -1.76
CA ASN A 88 16.15 -6.04 -0.54
C ASN A 88 15.48 -5.28 0.60
N THR A 89 15.19 -5.97 1.70
CA THR A 89 14.50 -5.36 2.85
C THR A 89 15.27 -5.64 4.11
N GLN A 90 15.40 -4.62 4.95
CA GLN A 90 15.99 -4.75 6.27
C GLN A 90 15.00 -4.21 7.29
N LYS A 91 14.67 -5.02 8.29
CA LYS A 91 13.90 -4.57 9.44
C LYS A 91 14.77 -3.62 10.25
N ARG A 92 14.35 -2.36 10.39
CA ARG A 92 15.11 -1.31 11.09
C ARG A 92 14.56 -0.95 12.45
N GLY A 93 13.28 -1.22 12.69
CA GLY A 93 12.63 -0.70 13.88
C GLY A 93 11.23 -1.20 14.12
N HIS A 94 10.57 -0.58 15.09
CA HIS A 94 9.21 -0.87 15.52
C HIS A 94 8.40 0.42 15.63
N ILE A 95 7.13 0.35 15.27
CA ILE A 95 6.15 1.42 15.46
C ILE A 95 5.00 0.81 16.25
N GLU A 96 4.70 1.42 17.38
CA GLU A 96 3.53 1.11 18.18
C GLU A 96 2.61 2.33 18.21
N PHE A 97 1.35 2.11 17.92
CA PHE A 97 0.29 3.08 18.17
C PHE A 97 -0.45 2.63 19.42
N ASP A 98 -0.67 3.56 20.33
CA ASP A 98 -1.46 3.35 21.54
C ASP A 98 -2.50 4.47 21.72
N GLU A 99 -3.13 4.55 22.88
CA GLU A 99 -4.16 5.54 23.21
C GLU A 99 -3.62 6.98 23.34
N THR A 100 -2.31 7.16 23.50
CA THR A 100 -1.65 8.42 23.83
C THR A 100 -0.83 8.97 22.68
N GLY A 101 -0.28 8.11 21.84
CA GLY A 101 0.57 8.52 20.74
C GLY A 101 1.19 7.36 19.97
N ILE A 102 2.33 7.67 19.36
CA ILE A 102 3.11 6.75 18.53
C ILE A 102 4.45 6.54 19.22
N THR A 103 4.78 5.30 19.54
CA THR A 103 6.07 4.92 20.12
C THR A 103 6.96 4.30 19.04
N LEU A 104 8.11 4.91 18.82
CA LEU A 104 9.15 4.45 17.90
C LEU A 104 10.25 3.72 18.66
N ASP A 105 10.62 2.53 18.18
CA ASP A 105 11.72 1.71 18.70
C ASP A 105 11.71 1.52 20.22
N TYR A 106 10.50 1.45 20.79
CA TYR A 106 10.23 1.28 22.23
C TYR A 106 10.74 2.40 23.14
N ASN A 107 11.31 3.48 22.58
CA ASN A 107 12.02 4.50 23.34
C ASN A 107 11.46 5.92 23.13
N LEU A 108 11.09 6.26 21.88
CA LEU A 108 10.64 7.61 21.55
C LEU A 108 9.12 7.65 21.42
N GLN A 109 8.45 8.21 22.43
CA GLN A 109 7.00 8.41 22.42
C GLN A 109 6.65 9.80 21.87
N ILE A 110 5.81 9.82 20.84
CA ILE A 110 5.35 11.02 20.16
C ILE A 110 3.85 11.17 20.44
N PRO A 111 3.44 12.10 21.32
CA PRO A 111 2.04 12.30 21.65
C PRO A 111 1.24 12.72 20.42
N TYR A 112 0.01 12.24 20.27
CA TYR A 112 -0.83 12.64 19.13
C TYR A 112 -0.96 14.15 19.01
N LEU A 113 -1.10 14.86 20.14
CA LEU A 113 -1.25 16.32 20.19
C LEU A 113 -0.06 17.07 19.54
N SER A 114 1.12 16.46 19.48
CA SER A 114 2.31 17.07 18.88
C SER A 114 2.36 16.93 17.35
N ILE A 115 1.47 16.13 16.76
CA ILE A 115 1.52 15.77 15.35
C ILE A 115 0.83 16.87 14.51
N SER A 116 1.57 17.55 13.64
CA SER A 116 0.99 18.60 12.77
C SER A 116 0.58 18.10 11.39
N HIS A 117 1.14 16.98 10.96
CA HIS A 117 0.81 16.31 9.71
C HIS A 117 0.81 14.80 9.91
N PHE A 118 -0.15 14.08 9.34
CA PHE A 118 -0.23 12.63 9.43
C PHE A 118 -0.82 12.06 8.15
N ARG A 119 -0.13 11.11 7.53
CA ARG A 119 -0.50 10.52 6.24
C ARG A 119 -0.05 9.07 6.16
N ILE A 120 -0.89 8.24 5.54
CA ILE A 120 -0.55 6.85 5.23
C ILE A 120 -0.77 6.63 3.74
N ASP A 121 0.27 6.16 3.06
CA ASP A 121 0.19 5.73 1.66
C ASP A 121 0.13 4.20 1.61
N TRP A 122 -1.04 3.70 1.24
CA TRP A 122 -1.30 2.28 1.04
C TRP A 122 -0.87 1.87 -0.36
N GLU A 123 0.03 0.88 -0.45
CA GLU A 123 0.36 0.26 -1.72
C GLU A 123 -0.29 -1.11 -1.84
N ARG A 124 0.28 -2.12 -1.16
CA ARG A 124 -0.20 -3.50 -1.21
C ARG A 124 0.17 -4.25 0.06
N TYR A 125 -0.58 -5.30 0.40
CA TYR A 125 -0.18 -6.29 1.39
C TYR A 125 0.61 -7.45 0.77
N TYR A 126 1.26 -8.26 1.59
CA TYR A 126 2.07 -9.39 1.14
C TYR A 126 1.22 -10.44 0.40
N GLY A 127 1.67 -10.88 -0.77
CA GLY A 127 0.93 -11.82 -1.62
C GLY A 127 -0.18 -11.17 -2.46
N GLN A 128 -0.43 -9.87 -2.33
CA GLN A 128 -1.38 -9.18 -3.20
C GLN A 128 -0.84 -9.07 -4.63
N LYS A 129 -1.71 -9.32 -5.62
CA LYS A 129 -1.34 -9.27 -7.05
C LYS A 129 -0.94 -7.86 -7.51
N ILE A 130 0.10 -7.79 -8.33
CA ILE A 130 0.62 -6.58 -8.95
C ILE A 130 0.03 -6.44 -10.35
N ASN A 131 -1.06 -5.67 -10.43
CA ASN A 131 -1.82 -5.49 -11.67
C ASN A 131 -1.21 -4.45 -12.62
N LYS A 132 -0.24 -3.64 -12.16
CA LYS A 132 0.44 -2.65 -13.00
C LYS A 132 1.74 -3.24 -13.54
N ARG A 133 1.80 -3.40 -14.86
CA ARG A 133 3.01 -3.79 -15.59
C ARG A 133 3.96 -2.59 -15.67
N PRO A 134 5.16 -2.64 -15.09
CA PRO A 134 6.22 -1.74 -15.52
C PRO A 134 6.53 -2.07 -16.99
N PHE A 135 6.65 -1.06 -17.85
CA PHE A 135 6.88 -1.22 -19.30
C PHE A 135 7.89 -2.34 -19.62
N GLY A 136 7.58 -3.19 -20.61
CA GLY A 136 8.42 -4.33 -21.03
C GLY A 136 8.11 -5.66 -20.32
N GLY A 137 8.61 -6.77 -20.90
CA GLY A 137 8.81 -8.12 -20.34
C GLY A 137 7.78 -8.76 -19.38
N PRO A 138 8.02 -10.01 -18.95
CA PRO A 138 7.36 -10.57 -17.78
C PRO A 138 7.95 -9.95 -16.49
N TYR A 139 7.17 -9.89 -15.42
CA TYR A 139 7.54 -9.20 -14.18
C TYR A 139 6.90 -9.89 -12.95
N PRO A 140 7.47 -9.73 -11.73
CA PRO A 140 6.92 -10.34 -10.52
C PRO A 140 5.45 -9.99 -10.29
N LYS A 141 4.63 -11.00 -9.98
CA LYS A 141 3.18 -10.82 -9.85
C LYS A 141 2.70 -10.59 -8.43
N TYR A 142 3.53 -10.81 -7.41
CA TYR A 142 3.11 -10.67 -6.01
C TYR A 142 3.95 -9.65 -5.24
N SER A 143 3.26 -8.85 -4.42
CA SER A 143 3.88 -7.86 -3.55
C SER A 143 4.52 -8.50 -2.32
N LEU A 144 5.64 -7.93 -1.86
CA LEU A 144 6.20 -8.26 -0.54
C LEU A 144 5.48 -7.53 0.61
N GLY A 145 4.60 -6.58 0.30
CA GLY A 145 3.81 -5.83 1.27
C GLY A 145 4.56 -4.76 2.04
N VAL A 146 5.83 -4.50 1.71
CA VAL A 146 6.76 -3.63 2.47
C VAL A 146 6.80 -2.18 2.00
N LYS A 147 6.14 -1.85 0.89
CA LYS A 147 6.24 -0.52 0.28
C LYS A 147 5.27 0.51 0.84
N ASN A 148 4.36 0.10 1.72
CA ASN A 148 3.44 1.02 2.39
C ASN A 148 4.23 2.06 3.20
N LYS A 149 3.74 3.30 3.24
CA LYS A 149 4.44 4.40 3.91
C LYS A 149 3.58 5.04 4.98
N LEU A 150 4.18 5.29 6.14
CA LEU A 150 3.65 6.16 7.18
C LEU A 150 4.47 7.44 7.20
N ARG A 151 3.81 8.59 7.20
CA ARG A 151 4.45 9.90 7.30
C ARG A 151 3.77 10.77 8.32
N PHE A 152 4.53 11.41 9.18
CA PHE A 152 4.01 12.42 10.08
C PHE A 152 5.06 13.45 10.48
N ARG A 153 4.62 14.61 10.95
CA ARG A 153 5.49 15.68 11.44
C ARG A 153 5.16 15.99 12.89
N SER A 154 6.17 16.06 13.75
CA SER A 154 6.06 16.46 15.16
C SER A 154 7.25 17.32 15.55
N ASN A 155 7.03 18.43 16.26
CA ASN A 155 8.08 19.35 16.74
C ASN A 155 9.12 19.70 15.65
N ASP A 156 8.65 20.07 14.45
CA ASP A 156 9.46 20.38 13.26
C ASP A 156 10.32 19.25 12.67
N GLN A 157 10.19 18.03 13.19
CA GLN A 157 10.80 16.84 12.61
C GLN A 157 9.79 16.05 11.78
N GLU A 158 10.21 15.68 10.57
CA GLU A 158 9.44 14.80 9.69
C GLU A 158 9.92 13.35 9.87
N TYR A 159 8.94 12.45 10.02
CA TYR A 159 9.13 11.03 10.18
C TYR A 159 8.50 10.35 8.97
N GLU A 160 9.29 9.58 8.22
CA GLU A 160 8.81 8.74 7.10
C GLU A 160 9.35 7.32 7.28
N PHE A 161 8.44 6.35 7.30
CA PHE A 161 8.78 4.94 7.47
C PHE A 161 8.07 4.08 6.44
N HIS A 162 8.78 3.06 5.94
CA HIS A 162 8.14 1.95 5.26
C HIS A 162 7.69 0.89 6.27
N PHE A 163 6.52 0.30 6.04
CA PHE A 163 6.00 -0.77 6.88
C PHE A 163 5.43 -1.92 6.06
N LYS A 164 5.44 -3.11 6.66
CA LYS A 164 4.90 -4.31 6.05
C LYS A 164 3.45 -4.53 6.44
N LEU A 165 2.60 -4.77 5.45
CA LEU A 165 1.28 -5.36 5.62
C LEU A 165 1.37 -6.85 5.30
N GLU A 166 1.05 -7.68 6.30
CA GLU A 166 1.23 -9.15 6.23
C GLU A 166 0.16 -9.82 5.38
N ASP A 167 -1.07 -9.31 5.43
CA ASP A 167 -2.21 -9.82 4.68
C ASP A 167 -3.36 -8.80 4.64
N GLU A 168 -4.48 -9.19 4.03
CA GLU A 168 -5.69 -8.37 3.96
C GLU A 168 -6.33 -8.13 5.34
N THR A 169 -6.23 -9.10 6.26
CA THR A 169 -6.76 -8.99 7.62
C THR A 169 -5.99 -7.92 8.39
N HIS A 170 -4.67 -7.92 8.31
CA HIS A 170 -3.78 -6.94 8.93
C HIS A 170 -4.06 -5.54 8.37
N LEU A 171 -4.25 -5.39 7.05
CA LEU A 171 -4.70 -4.13 6.44
C LEU A 171 -6.07 -3.69 7.01
N HIS A 172 -7.04 -4.60 7.08
CA HIS A 172 -8.36 -4.28 7.61
C HIS A 172 -8.31 -3.86 9.09
N GLN A 173 -7.49 -4.54 9.90
CA GLN A 173 -7.25 -4.19 11.30
C GLN A 173 -6.63 -2.79 11.43
N PHE A 174 -5.61 -2.47 10.63
CA PHE A 174 -4.99 -1.16 10.71
C PHE A 174 -5.96 -0.05 10.29
N GLN A 175 -6.73 -0.25 9.23
CA GLN A 175 -7.71 0.74 8.80
C GLN A 175 -8.87 0.89 9.80
N ARG A 176 -9.23 -0.17 10.54
CA ARG A 176 -10.18 -0.09 11.67
C ARG A 176 -9.59 0.69 12.83
N PHE A 177 -8.33 0.45 13.17
CA PHE A 177 -7.62 1.19 14.19
C PHE A 177 -7.59 2.70 13.87
N LEU A 178 -7.28 3.08 12.63
CA LEU A 178 -7.28 4.48 12.21
C LEU A 178 -8.66 5.15 12.29
N LEU A 179 -9.71 4.41 11.95
CA LEU A 179 -11.07 4.87 12.10
C LEU A 179 -11.40 5.15 13.58
N GLU A 180 -11.01 4.25 14.48
CA GLU A 180 -11.18 4.44 15.92
C GLU A 180 -10.37 5.64 16.42
N LEU A 181 -9.10 5.75 16.00
CA LEU A 181 -8.20 6.86 16.35
C LEU A 181 -8.78 8.23 15.96
N VAL A 182 -9.33 8.33 14.74
CA VAL A 182 -9.94 9.57 14.25
C VAL A 182 -11.28 9.85 14.94
N THR A 183 -12.15 8.85 15.06
CA THR A 183 -13.51 9.04 15.63
C THR A 183 -13.51 9.25 17.15
N THR A 184 -12.45 8.84 17.85
CA THR A 184 -12.19 9.15 19.26
C THR A 184 -11.48 10.51 19.46
N ASP A 185 -11.32 11.28 18.39
CA ASP A 185 -10.83 12.66 18.39
C ASP A 185 -9.40 12.84 18.93
N LYS A 186 -8.59 11.77 18.90
CA LYS A 186 -7.17 11.83 19.30
C LYS A 186 -6.34 12.73 18.39
N LEU A 187 -6.81 12.93 17.16
CA LEU A 187 -6.18 13.77 16.14
C LEU A 187 -6.92 15.11 15.93
N TYR A 188 -7.72 15.58 16.91
CA TYR A 188 -8.59 16.77 16.76
C TYR A 188 -7.88 18.04 16.26
N HIS A 189 -6.60 18.22 16.58
CA HIS A 189 -5.79 19.38 16.17
C HIS A 189 -5.42 19.37 14.67
N LEU A 190 -5.48 18.21 14.01
CA LEU A 190 -5.24 18.13 12.57
C LEU A 190 -6.39 18.76 11.78
N PRO A 191 -6.12 19.31 10.58
CA PRO A 191 -7.17 19.76 9.67
C PRO A 191 -8.18 18.63 9.39
N PRO A 192 -9.50 18.89 9.43
CA PRO A 192 -10.52 17.85 9.24
C PRO A 192 -10.36 17.05 7.96
N LYS A 193 -9.94 17.70 6.87
CA LYS A 193 -9.63 17.04 5.60
C LYS A 193 -8.57 15.95 5.75
N ASN A 194 -7.53 16.19 6.55
CA ASN A 194 -6.48 15.21 6.80
C ASN A 194 -7.05 14.04 7.61
N GLN A 195 -7.83 14.33 8.67
CA GLN A 195 -8.46 13.30 9.50
C GLN A 195 -9.38 12.38 8.69
N ILE A 196 -10.27 12.96 7.88
CA ILE A 196 -11.18 12.23 6.99
C ILE A 196 -10.40 11.42 5.95
N GLY A 197 -9.28 11.96 5.45
CA GLY A 197 -8.40 11.29 4.50
C GLY A 197 -7.72 10.02 5.03
N LEU A 198 -7.58 9.87 6.35
CA LEU A 198 -7.04 8.65 6.95
C LEU A 198 -8.05 7.49 6.97
N ILE A 199 -9.34 7.82 6.86
CA ILE A 199 -10.42 6.84 6.93
C ILE A 199 -10.66 6.26 5.53
N SER A 200 -10.44 4.96 5.40
CA SER A 200 -10.74 4.23 4.17
C SER A 200 -12.22 4.37 3.77
N ASP A 201 -12.49 4.55 2.48
CA ASP A 201 -13.85 4.70 1.93
C ASP A 201 -14.79 3.56 2.35
N LYS A 202 -14.24 2.35 2.51
CA LYS A 202 -14.99 1.17 2.95
C LYS A 202 -15.60 1.34 4.34
N PHE A 203 -15.17 2.31 5.14
CA PHE A 203 -15.71 2.56 6.47
C PHE A 203 -16.56 3.81 6.59
N LYS A 204 -16.64 4.63 5.53
CA LYS A 204 -17.41 5.88 5.55
C LYS A 204 -18.92 5.67 5.67
N HIS A 205 -19.42 4.47 5.42
CA HIS A 205 -20.82 4.13 5.64
C HIS A 205 -21.16 3.81 7.11
N LEU A 206 -20.16 3.58 7.97
CA LEU A 206 -20.35 3.19 9.37
C LEU A 206 -20.91 4.35 10.20
N SER A 207 -21.78 4.02 11.17
CA SER A 207 -22.42 4.99 12.05
C SER A 207 -21.40 5.86 12.83
N GLN A 208 -20.30 5.26 13.27
CA GLN A 208 -19.23 5.99 13.99
C GLN A 208 -18.58 7.08 13.13
N PHE A 209 -18.36 6.81 11.83
CA PHE A 209 -17.85 7.83 10.92
C PHE A 209 -18.89 8.93 10.69
N LYS A 210 -20.15 8.55 10.45
CA LYS A 210 -21.25 9.49 10.27
C LYS A 210 -21.41 10.42 11.47
N TYR A 211 -21.36 9.88 12.68
CA TYR A 211 -21.39 10.67 13.91
C TYR A 211 -20.21 11.63 14.02
N PHE A 212 -19.00 11.17 13.70
CA PHE A 212 -17.82 12.03 13.65
C PHE A 212 -17.96 13.18 12.66
N VAL A 213 -18.51 12.94 11.46
CA VAL A 213 -18.78 14.00 10.49
C VAL A 213 -19.79 15.01 11.02
N ILE A 214 -20.88 14.57 11.65
CA ILE A 214 -21.85 15.47 12.30
C ILE A 214 -21.18 16.31 13.39
N LYS A 215 -20.37 15.70 14.25
CA LYS A 215 -19.59 16.41 15.28
C LYS A 215 -18.73 17.52 14.65
N LEU A 216 -18.04 17.24 13.54
CA LEU A 216 -17.24 18.25 12.83
C LEU A 216 -18.08 19.41 12.27
N ILE A 217 -19.32 19.16 11.83
CA ILE A 217 -20.26 20.21 11.39
C ILE A 217 -20.68 21.07 12.58
N GLU A 218 -21.09 20.44 13.69
CA GLU A 218 -21.57 21.14 14.89
C GLU A 218 -20.47 22.04 15.50
N GLU A 219 -19.22 21.59 15.46
CA GLU A 219 -18.03 22.31 15.90
C GLU A 219 -17.53 23.38 14.90
N ASN A 220 -18.20 23.59 13.77
CA ASN A 220 -17.77 24.50 12.68
C ASN A 220 -16.40 24.19 12.10
N ARG A 221 -15.93 22.95 12.20
CA ARG A 221 -14.63 22.54 11.66
C ARG A 221 -14.71 22.25 10.16
N ILE A 222 -15.89 21.91 9.66
CA ILE A 222 -16.20 21.76 8.24
C ILE A 222 -17.49 22.51 7.88
N ASP A 223 -17.61 22.92 6.62
CA ASP A 223 -18.84 23.51 6.12
C ASP A 223 -19.97 22.47 6.10
N CYS A 224 -21.21 22.91 6.38
CA CYS A 224 -22.38 22.05 6.43
C CYS A 224 -22.58 21.26 5.12
N THR A 225 -22.43 21.89 3.97
CA THR A 225 -22.59 21.26 2.65
C THR A 225 -21.57 20.14 2.45
N THR A 226 -20.27 20.43 2.62
CA THR A 226 -19.21 19.42 2.52
C THR A 226 -19.41 18.31 3.54
N GLY A 227 -19.76 18.65 4.78
CA GLY A 227 -20.03 17.68 5.83
C GLY A 227 -21.20 16.75 5.51
N LEU A 228 -22.33 17.29 5.05
CA LEU A 228 -23.49 16.48 4.66
C LEU A 228 -23.20 15.58 3.46
N LEU A 229 -22.42 16.06 2.48
CA LEU A 229 -21.96 15.23 1.36
C LEU A 229 -21.08 14.07 1.85
N LEU A 230 -20.17 14.33 2.80
CA LEU A 230 -19.33 13.29 3.41
C LEU A 230 -20.13 12.30 4.27
N HIS A 231 -21.20 12.75 4.92
CA HIS A 231 -22.10 11.89 5.69
C HIS A 231 -22.82 10.85 4.81
N GLY A 232 -23.03 11.16 3.53
CA GLY A 232 -23.61 10.24 2.55
C GLY A 232 -25.08 9.94 2.81
N TYR A 233 -25.93 10.97 2.85
CA TYR A 233 -27.39 10.84 2.88
C TYR A 233 -27.91 10.19 1.59
N LYS A 234 -29.05 9.50 1.67
CA LYS A 234 -29.61 8.74 0.53
C LYS A 234 -30.67 9.49 -0.26
N THR A 235 -31.32 10.48 0.36
CA THR A 235 -32.44 11.22 -0.24
C THR A 235 -32.37 12.70 0.11
N ASP A 236 -32.95 13.55 -0.75
CA ASP A 236 -32.99 15.00 -0.51
C ASP A 236 -33.76 15.36 0.76
N LYS A 237 -34.80 14.58 1.10
CA LYS A 237 -35.55 14.74 2.35
C LYS A 237 -34.68 14.49 3.59
N GLU A 238 -33.83 13.46 3.53
CA GLU A 238 -32.86 13.18 4.60
C GLU A 238 -31.82 14.30 4.71
N ALA A 239 -31.35 14.82 3.57
CA ALA A 239 -30.43 15.96 3.52
C ALA A 239 -31.05 17.21 4.16
N GLU A 240 -32.31 17.52 3.83
CA GLU A 240 -33.04 18.66 4.37
C GLU A 240 -33.25 18.54 5.88
N LEU A 241 -33.61 17.35 6.37
CA LEU A 241 -33.73 17.07 7.80
C LEU A 241 -32.39 17.23 8.54
N LEU A 242 -31.30 16.69 8.00
CA LEU A 242 -29.97 16.81 8.60
C LEU A 242 -29.49 18.26 8.60
N ARG A 243 -29.71 19.00 7.50
CA ARG A 243 -29.40 20.43 7.40
C ARG A 243 -30.20 21.24 8.41
N LYS A 244 -31.51 20.95 8.54
CA LYS A 244 -32.38 21.56 9.55
C LYS A 244 -31.91 21.27 10.97
N LYS A 245 -31.42 20.06 11.25
CA LYS A 245 -31.04 19.64 12.60
C LYS A 245 -29.66 20.15 13.01
N HIS A 246 -28.68 20.13 12.10
CA HIS A 246 -27.28 20.32 12.44
C HIS A 246 -26.67 21.60 11.86
N CYS A 247 -27.38 22.30 10.98
CA CYS A 247 -26.89 23.51 10.30
C CYS A 247 -27.78 24.75 10.52
N GLN A 248 -28.74 24.72 11.44
CA GLN A 248 -29.59 25.89 11.72
C GLN A 248 -28.89 26.89 12.65
N GLY A 249 -28.74 28.13 12.16
CA GLY A 249 -28.27 29.28 12.95
C GLY A 249 -26.80 29.67 12.80
N LYS A 250 -26.15 29.29 11.69
CA LYS A 250 -24.78 29.72 11.35
C LYS A 250 -24.66 30.00 9.86
#